data_AF-A0A836ZQ15-F1
#
_entry.id   AF-A0A836ZQ15-F1
#
_cell.length_a   1.000
_cell.length_b   1.000
_cell.length_c   1.000
_cell.angle_alpha   90.00
_cell.angle_beta   90.00
_cell.angle_gamma   90.00
#
_symmetry.space_group_name_H-M   'P 1'
#
loop_
_entity.id
_entity.type
_entity.pdbx_description
1 polymer ?
#
loop_
_entity_poly.entity_id
_entity_poly.type
_entity_poly.pdbx_seq_one_letter_code
_entity_poly.pdbx_strand_id
1 'polypeptide(L)'
;VIGLQLLTALQLPDALRARLAVFAYGPVCGAPAAFGELRVVQGRSDWISRALFDGHIDLRPACGHMAYLRNAEVLAECQRFLAQLERTRWNTTHAH
;
A
#
# COMPACT_ATOMS: atom_id res chain seq x y z
N VAL A 1 -9.06 13.68 -3.57
CA VAL A 1 -8.04 13.71 -2.51
C VAL A 1 -7.24 12.43 -2.57
N ILE A 2 -5.92 12.58 -2.50
CA ILE A 2 -4.90 11.54 -2.53
C ILE A 2 -5.01 10.72 -1.23
N GLY A 3 -5.54 9.50 -1.30
CA GLY A 3 -5.86 8.70 -0.09
C GLY A 3 -4.69 8.49 0.86
N LEU A 4 -3.51 8.10 0.35
CA LEU A 4 -2.32 7.85 1.19
C LEU A 4 -1.75 9.13 1.82
N GLN A 5 -1.79 10.26 1.10
CA GLN A 5 -1.35 11.56 1.62
C GLN A 5 -2.29 12.03 2.73
N LEU A 6 -3.61 11.86 2.56
CA LEU A 6 -4.57 12.18 3.60
C LEU A 6 -4.34 11.32 4.84
N LEU A 7 -4.22 10.00 4.68
CA LEU A 7 -3.97 9.09 5.79
C LEU A 7 -2.68 9.43 6.55
N THR A 8 -1.62 9.80 5.82
CA THR A 8 -0.37 10.30 6.40
C THR A 8 -0.58 11.59 7.19
N ALA A 9 -1.37 12.51 6.66
CA ALA A 9 -1.64 13.82 7.27
C ALA A 9 -2.56 13.77 8.49
N LEU A 10 -3.26 12.66 8.73
CA LEU A 10 -4.08 12.49 9.94
C LEU A 10 -3.26 12.45 11.24
N GLN A 11 -1.93 12.29 11.17
CA GLN A 11 -1.03 12.28 12.32
C GLN A 11 -1.51 11.33 13.44
N LEU A 12 -1.98 10.14 13.04
CA LEU A 12 -2.45 9.15 13.99
C LEU A 12 -1.31 8.77 14.96
N PRO A 13 -1.60 8.54 16.26
CA PRO A 13 -0.64 8.02 17.21
C PRO A 13 0.07 6.76 16.69
N ASP A 14 1.35 6.59 17.03
CA ASP A 14 2.20 5.49 16.53
C ASP A 14 1.60 4.12 16.79
N ALA A 15 1.02 3.91 17.98
CA ALA A 15 0.34 2.68 18.34
C ALA A 15 -0.85 2.35 17.42
N LEU A 16 -1.51 3.36 16.86
CA LEU A 16 -2.57 3.15 15.87
C LEU A 16 -1.99 2.91 14.48
N ARG A 17 -0.98 3.69 14.05
CA ARG A 17 -0.32 3.48 12.74
C ARG A 17 0.29 2.09 12.61
N ALA A 18 0.91 1.59 13.68
CA ALA A 18 1.47 0.24 13.75
C ALA A 18 0.43 -0.88 13.59
N ARG A 19 -0.86 -0.59 13.75
CA ARG A 19 -1.97 -1.54 13.58
C ARG A 19 -2.63 -1.45 12.20
N LEU A 20 -2.24 -0.48 11.38
CA LEU A 20 -2.77 -0.30 10.04
C LEU A 20 -1.92 -1.08 9.03
N ALA A 21 -2.61 -1.77 8.12
CA ALA A 21 -2.04 -2.36 6.94
C ALA A 21 -2.61 -1.65 5.71
N VAL A 22 -1.73 -1.14 4.84
CA VAL A 22 -2.12 -0.30 3.71
C VAL A 22 -1.60 -0.90 2.41
N PHE A 23 -2.52 -1.19 1.48
CA PHE A 23 -2.19 -1.55 0.11
C PHE A 23 -2.42 -0.35 -0.81
N ALA A 24 -1.35 0.33 -1.21
CA ALA A 24 -1.40 1.56 -1.98
C ALA A 24 -1.02 1.31 -3.45
N TYR A 25 -2.00 1.34 -4.36
CA TYR A 25 -1.76 1.29 -5.80
C TYR A 25 -1.85 2.69 -6.42
N GLY A 26 -0.87 3.04 -7.27
CA GLY A 26 -0.75 4.36 -7.87
C GLY A 26 -0.76 5.52 -6.87
N PRO A 27 0.02 5.45 -5.75
CA PRO A 27 0.01 6.51 -4.75
C PRO A 27 0.48 7.84 -5.34
N VAL A 28 -0.09 8.93 -4.85
CA VAL A 28 0.26 10.31 -5.24
C VAL A 28 0.69 11.07 -3.98
N CYS A 29 1.63 10.51 -3.21
CA CYS A 29 1.97 10.95 -1.86
C CYS A 29 3.46 11.26 -1.76
N GLY A 30 3.83 12.46 -1.30
CA GLY A 30 5.23 12.86 -1.20
C GLY A 30 6.02 11.93 -0.29
N ALA A 31 5.78 12.01 1.01
CA ALA A 31 6.43 11.14 2.00
C ALA A 31 5.36 10.34 2.76
N PRO A 32 5.21 9.03 2.52
CA PRO A 32 4.25 8.22 3.26
C PRO A 32 4.67 8.06 4.72
N ALA A 33 3.70 8.11 5.64
CA ALA A 33 3.91 7.73 7.03
C ALA A 33 4.34 6.25 7.15
N ALA A 34 5.07 5.94 8.24
CA ALA A 34 5.29 4.55 8.65
C ALA A 34 3.98 3.95 9.16
N PHE A 35 3.57 2.83 8.57
CA PHE A 35 2.45 1.98 9.00
C PHE A 35 2.98 0.61 9.41
N GLY A 36 2.18 -0.17 10.13
CA GLY A 36 2.55 -1.53 10.52
C GLY A 36 2.90 -2.41 9.31
N GLU A 37 2.11 -2.29 8.24
CA GLU A 37 2.37 -2.88 6.94
C GLU A 37 2.01 -1.89 5.84
N LEU A 38 2.92 -1.64 4.90
CA LEU A 38 2.68 -0.79 3.73
C LEU A 38 3.18 -1.53 2.49
N ARG A 39 2.26 -1.86 1.59
CA ARG A 39 2.57 -2.43 0.27
C ARG A 39 2.25 -1.40 -0.80
N VAL A 40 3.27 -1.01 -1.57
CA VAL A 40 3.17 0.01 -2.62
C VAL A 40 3.31 -0.61 -4.00
N VAL A 41 2.31 -0.34 -4.85
CA VAL A 41 2.26 -0.79 -6.24
C VAL A 41 2.24 0.42 -7.17
N GLN A 42 3.25 0.54 -8.03
CA GLN A 42 3.38 1.65 -8.98
C GLN A 42 3.57 1.13 -10.41
N GLY A 43 2.54 1.31 -11.24
CA GLY A 43 2.51 0.92 -12.64
C GLY A 43 3.63 1.57 -13.45
N ARG A 44 4.25 0.80 -14.34
CA ARG A 44 5.38 1.27 -15.16
C ARG A 44 5.02 2.48 -16.02
N SER A 45 3.77 2.57 -16.46
CA SER A 45 3.26 3.66 -17.31
C SER A 45 2.41 4.69 -16.55
N ASP A 46 2.40 4.65 -15.21
CA ASP A 46 1.72 5.62 -14.37
C ASP A 46 2.62 6.83 -14.08
N TRP A 47 2.57 7.82 -14.96
CA TRP A 47 3.37 9.04 -14.83
C TRP A 47 2.95 9.91 -13.64
N ILE A 48 1.68 9.88 -13.22
CA ILE A 48 1.16 10.69 -12.12
C ILE A 48 1.79 10.21 -10.81
N SER A 49 1.67 8.90 -10.53
CA SER A 49 2.28 8.32 -9.34
C SER A 49 3.81 8.45 -9.38
N ARG A 50 4.44 8.22 -10.53
CA ARG A 50 5.90 8.35 -10.68
C ARG A 50 6.44 9.76 -10.41
N ALA A 51 5.66 10.80 -10.71
CA ALA A 51 6.07 12.18 -10.51
C ALA A 51 5.81 12.69 -9.07
N LEU A 52 4.85 12.07 -8.36
CA LEU A 52 4.31 12.61 -7.12
C LEU A 52 4.47 11.68 -5.92
N PHE A 53 5.06 10.50 -6.11
CA PHE A 53 5.37 9.55 -5.04
C PHE A 53 6.87 9.45 -4.80
N ASP A 54 7.31 9.80 -3.60
CA ASP A 54 8.70 9.72 -3.15
C ASP A 54 8.82 8.71 -2.00
N GLY A 55 8.64 7.43 -2.33
CA GLY A 55 8.72 6.33 -1.38
C GLY A 55 9.15 5.02 -2.03
N HIS A 56 9.32 3.98 -1.21
CA HIS A 56 9.66 2.65 -1.67
C HIS A 56 8.51 2.02 -2.47
N ILE A 57 8.84 1.22 -3.49
CA ILE A 57 7.89 0.58 -4.38
C ILE A 57 8.15 -0.93 -4.35
N ASP A 58 7.17 -1.70 -3.88
CA ASP A 58 7.26 -3.16 -3.79
C ASP A 58 7.02 -3.85 -5.14
N LEU A 59 6.13 -3.28 -5.98
CA LEU A 59 5.73 -3.89 -7.25
C LEU A 59 5.55 -2.87 -8.37
N ARG A 60 6.04 -3.21 -9.57
CA ARG A 60 5.92 -2.38 -10.79
C ARG A 60 5.21 -3.11 -11.93
N PRO A 61 3.86 -3.21 -11.89
CA PRO A 61 3.10 -3.90 -12.93
C PRO A 61 3.10 -3.14 -14.25
N ALA A 62 2.91 -3.86 -15.35
CA ALA A 62 2.79 -3.27 -16.69
C ALA A 62 1.38 -2.66 -16.91
N CYS A 63 1.07 -1.57 -16.19
CA CYS A 63 -0.20 -0.84 -16.33
C CYS A 63 0.00 0.68 -16.18
N GLY A 64 -1.00 1.45 -16.64
CA GLY A 64 -1.10 2.89 -16.42
C GLY A 64 -1.97 3.24 -15.20
N HIS A 65 -2.09 4.54 -14.90
CA HIS A 65 -2.71 5.05 -13.68
C HIS A 65 -4.14 4.53 -13.42
N MET A 66 -4.96 4.41 -14.47
CA MET A 66 -6.37 3.98 -14.33
C MET A 66 -6.58 2.46 -14.53
N ALA A 67 -5.50 1.70 -14.69
CA ALA A 67 -5.56 0.30 -15.08
C ALA A 67 -5.20 -0.69 -13.96
N TYR A 68 -4.85 -0.23 -12.75
CA TYR A 68 -4.44 -1.11 -11.64
C TYR A 68 -5.44 -2.21 -11.33
N LEU A 69 -6.72 -1.85 -11.15
CA LEU A 69 -7.77 -2.81 -10.76
C LEU A 69 -8.14 -3.81 -11.86
N ARG A 70 -7.66 -3.59 -13.09
CA ARG A 70 -7.83 -4.54 -14.21
C ARG A 70 -6.59 -5.40 -14.44
N ASN A 71 -5.49 -5.09 -13.78
CA ASN A 71 -4.23 -5.80 -13.96
C ASN A 71 -4.18 -7.01 -13.02
N ALA A 72 -4.02 -8.21 -13.59
CA ALA A 72 -4.02 -9.46 -12.85
C ALA A 72 -2.87 -9.56 -11.82
N GLU A 73 -1.71 -8.97 -12.10
CA GLU A 73 -0.56 -8.93 -11.19
C GLU A 73 -0.89 -8.12 -9.93
N VAL A 74 -1.58 -6.98 -10.09
CA VAL A 74 -2.03 -6.14 -8.96
C VAL A 74 -3.03 -6.88 -8.09
N LEU A 75 -4.00 -7.56 -8.70
CA LEU A 75 -5.02 -8.32 -7.96
C LEU A 75 -4.41 -9.50 -7.20
N ALA A 76 -3.49 -10.23 -7.84
CA ALA A 76 -2.77 -11.32 -7.22
C ALA A 76 -1.92 -10.84 -6.03
N GLU A 77 -1.25 -9.70 -6.18
CA GLU A 77 -0.44 -9.13 -5.09
C GLU A 77 -1.30 -8.64 -3.92
N CYS A 78 -2.47 -8.04 -4.20
CA CYS A 78 -3.44 -7.67 -3.16
C CYS A 78 -3.92 -8.89 -2.37
N GLN A 79 -4.24 -9.98 -3.06
CA GLN A 79 -4.63 -11.24 -2.41
C GLN A 79 -3.49 -11.83 -1.56
N ARG A 80 -2.25 -11.80 -2.06
CA ARG A 80 -1.06 -12.23 -1.29
C ARG A 80 -0.88 -11.40 -0.03
N PHE A 81 -1.02 -10.08 -0.14
CA PHE A 81 -0.93 -9.16 0.99
C PHE A 81 -2.00 -9.47 2.04
N LEU A 82 -3.26 -9.64 1.65
CA LEU A 82 -4.34 -10.00 2.57
C LEU A 82 -4.07 -11.35 3.27
N ALA A 83 -3.68 -12.38 2.51
CA ALA A 83 -3.38 -13.69 3.08
C ALA A 83 -2.18 -13.66 4.05
N GLN A 84 -1.19 -12.78 3.82
CA GLN A 84 -0.10 -12.56 4.76
C GLN A 84 -0.61 -11.96 6.07
N LEU A 85 -1.46 -10.93 5.99
CA LEU A 85 -2.04 -10.27 7.18
C LEU A 85 -2.90 -11.23 8.01
N GLU A 86 -3.71 -12.07 7.36
CA GLU A 86 -4.53 -13.07 8.04
C GLU A 86 -3.67 -14.07 8.81
N ARG A 87 -2.59 -14.57 8.20
CA ARG A 87 -1.64 -15.47 8.86
C ARG A 87 -0.93 -14.79 10.04
N THR A 88 -0.45 -13.57 9.87
CA THR A 88 0.21 -12.82 10.94
C THR A 88 -0.76 -12.62 12.11
N ARG A 89 -2.01 -12.23 11.83
CA ARG A 89 -3.04 -12.05 12.86
C ARG A 89 -3.36 -13.36 13.60
N TRP A 90 -3.48 -14.46 12.87
CA TRP A 90 -3.69 -15.78 13.46
C TRP A 90 -2.56 -16.18 14.41
N ASN A 91 -1.31 -16.02 13.98
CA ASN A 91 -0.15 -16.35 14.79
C ASN A 91 -0.10 -15.53 16.09
N THR A 92 -0.39 -14.23 16.02
CA THR A 92 -0.46 -13.38 17.22
C THR A 92 -1.56 -13.82 18.18
N THR A 93 -2.70 -14.30 17.68
CA THR A 93 -3.82 -14.77 18.54
C THR A 93 -3.55 -16.13 19.19
N HIS A 94 -2.78 -17.01 18.56
CA HIS A 94 -2.51 -18.39 19.04
C HIS A 94 -1.16 -18.57 19.73
N ALA A 95 -0.40 -17.48 19.91
CA ALA A 95 0.86 -17.46 20.66
C ALA A 95 0.66 -17.08 22.15
N HIS A 96 -0.59 -16.97 22.61
CA HIS A 96 -1.01 -16.70 23.99
C HIS A 96 -1.85 -17.85 24.53
#